data_AF-A0A9P5UTY2-F1
#
_entry.id   AF-A0A9P5UTY2-F1
#
_cell.length_a   1.000
_cell.length_b   1.000
_cell.length_c   1.000
_cell.angle_alpha   90.00
_cell.angle_beta   90.00
_cell.angle_gamma   90.00
#
_symmetry.space_group_name_H-M   'P 1'
#
loop_
_entity.id
_entity.type
_entity.pdbx_description
1 polymer ?
#
loop_
_entity_poly.entity_id
_entity_poly.type
_entity_poly.pdbx_seq_one_letter_code
_entity_poly.pdbx_strand_id
1 'polypeptide(L)'
;AYPEVPDWWYAAIFITMTVIAIITCEIWDYKLPWWGVLLAVLLAAVFALPVGLIQAITNQQPGLNIITEYVIGYILPGRPVANVTFKTLGYISMAQAMTFTSDLKLGHYMKVPPRAMFWAQLVGTFIAGLVNLLTANWLLKSQEGVCTSANKDFRCPSAKTFFSASVIWGVVSPNLMFGASSMYNAINYFFLIGFVLPIPFYYLKKAYPNSWMDFIHIPVLLSATGMMPPAQAYHYTNWLAVGFAFQFFARRYHPEWHLRFTYVMSAAFDSGVAFTGLLTFFIFTIRGKDMVQWWGTRGDLCPLEQNPYIPAADE
;
A
#
# COMPACT_ATOMS: atom_id res chain seq x y z
N ALA A 1 28.76 23.61 7.27
CA ALA A 1 27.66 22.92 6.59
C ALA A 1 28.25 21.77 5.78
N TYR A 2 27.66 20.57 5.82
CA TYR A 2 28.07 19.50 4.90
C TYR A 2 27.73 19.91 3.47
N PRO A 3 28.53 19.49 2.48
CA PRO A 3 28.21 19.79 1.10
C PRO A 3 26.91 19.09 0.72
N GLU A 4 25.96 19.86 0.19
CA GLU A 4 24.69 19.34 -0.29
C GLU A 4 24.89 18.40 -1.49
N VAL A 5 23.88 17.59 -1.74
CA VAL A 5 23.83 16.73 -2.92
C VAL A 5 23.52 17.65 -4.11
N PRO A 6 24.33 17.66 -5.17
CA PRO A 6 24.01 18.44 -6.35
C PRO A 6 22.70 17.98 -6.98
N ASP A 7 21.82 18.91 -7.35
CA ASP A 7 20.53 18.61 -7.99
C ASP A 7 20.69 17.76 -9.26
N TRP A 8 21.81 17.89 -9.95
CA TRP A 8 22.10 17.09 -11.14
C TRP A 8 22.23 15.59 -10.85
N TRP A 9 22.56 15.16 -9.63
CA TRP A 9 22.58 13.73 -9.27
C TRP A 9 21.17 13.16 -9.32
N TYR A 10 20.20 13.88 -8.75
CA TYR A 10 18.79 13.52 -8.80
C TYR A 10 18.25 13.57 -10.22
N ALA A 11 18.56 14.63 -10.97
CA ALA A 11 18.12 14.76 -12.36
C ALA A 11 18.70 13.65 -13.25
N ALA A 12 19.96 13.28 -13.08
CA ALA A 12 20.60 12.20 -13.83
C ALA A 12 19.93 10.85 -13.55
N ILE A 13 19.64 10.53 -12.29
CA ILE A 13 18.92 9.29 -11.93
C ILE A 13 17.50 9.31 -12.49
N PHE A 14 16.79 10.42 -12.33
CA PHE A 14 15.43 10.56 -12.83
C PHE A 14 15.35 10.33 -14.35
N ILE A 15 16.23 10.98 -15.11
CA ILE A 15 16.28 10.84 -16.57
C ILE A 15 16.67 9.41 -16.96
N THR A 16 17.75 8.87 -16.38
CA THR A 16 18.23 7.51 -16.71
C THR A 16 17.18 6.44 -16.39
N MET A 17 16.54 6.50 -15.22
CA MET A 17 15.49 5.55 -14.85
C MET A 17 14.23 5.69 -15.71
N THR A 18 13.87 6.92 -16.10
CA THR A 18 12.72 7.15 -17.01
C THR A 18 13.00 6.57 -18.40
N VAL A 19 14.22 6.76 -18.92
CA VAL A 19 14.64 6.17 -20.21
C VAL A 19 14.63 4.64 -20.14
N ILE A 20 15.16 4.05 -19.06
CA ILE A 20 15.12 2.60 -18.84
C ILE A 20 13.68 2.09 -18.78
N ALA A 21 12.78 2.82 -18.10
CA ALA A 21 11.36 2.46 -18.02
C ALA A 21 10.67 2.47 -19.39
N ILE A 22 10.93 3.49 -20.22
CA ILE A 22 10.41 3.58 -21.60
C ILE A 22 10.92 2.41 -22.44
N ILE A 23 12.24 2.17 -22.43
CA ILE A 23 12.87 1.08 -23.18
C ILE A 23 12.29 -0.27 -22.75
N THR A 24 12.12 -0.48 -21.45
CA THR A 24 11.56 -1.72 -20.91
C THR A 24 10.11 -1.92 -21.38
N CYS A 25 9.29 -0.86 -21.42
CA CYS A 25 7.90 -0.95 -21.86
C CYS A 25 7.73 -1.18 -23.37
N GLU A 26 8.69 -0.74 -24.20
CA GLU A 26 8.63 -0.89 -25.66
C GLU A 26 9.29 -2.19 -26.14
N ILE A 27 10.38 -2.64 -25.50
CA ILE A 27 11.08 -3.88 -25.89
C ILE A 27 10.33 -5.12 -25.42
N TRP A 28 9.78 -5.08 -24.21
CA TRP A 28 8.99 -6.16 -23.66
C TRP A 28 7.51 -5.83 -23.88
N ASP A 29 6.69 -6.83 -24.29
CA ASP A 29 5.28 -6.66 -24.68
C ASP A 29 4.34 -6.31 -23.50
N TYR A 30 4.65 -5.23 -22.78
CA TYR A 30 3.85 -4.66 -21.69
C TYR A 30 2.64 -3.87 -22.20
N LYS A 31 2.58 -3.62 -23.52
CA LYS A 31 1.48 -2.94 -24.23
C LYS A 31 1.17 -1.52 -23.73
N LEU A 32 2.09 -0.92 -22.98
CA LEU A 32 2.07 0.45 -22.52
C LEU A 32 2.97 1.29 -23.44
N PRO A 33 2.41 2.26 -24.19
CA PRO A 33 3.21 3.11 -25.08
C PRO A 33 4.10 4.08 -24.28
N TRP A 34 5.18 4.55 -24.89
CA TRP A 34 6.12 5.52 -24.29
C TRP A 34 5.45 6.74 -23.63
N TRP A 35 4.38 7.29 -24.23
CA TRP A 35 3.67 8.43 -23.66
C TRP A 35 2.92 8.07 -22.36
N GLY A 36 2.53 6.80 -22.19
CA GLY A 36 1.90 6.29 -20.97
C GLY A 36 2.87 6.30 -19.79
N VAL A 37 4.15 6.02 -20.03
CA VAL A 37 5.21 6.13 -19.01
C VAL A 37 5.37 7.60 -18.57
N LEU A 38 5.45 8.53 -19.52
CA LEU A 38 5.55 9.96 -19.21
C LEU A 38 4.31 10.48 -18.46
N LEU A 39 3.12 10.01 -18.84
CA LEU A 39 1.87 10.34 -18.13
C LEU A 39 1.88 9.82 -16.68
N ALA A 40 2.37 8.60 -16.45
CA ALA A 40 2.50 8.03 -15.10
C ALA A 40 3.45 8.87 -14.23
N VAL A 41 4.60 9.27 -14.79
CA VAL A 41 5.59 10.11 -14.10
C VAL A 41 5.02 11.50 -13.80
N LEU A 42 4.32 12.12 -14.76
CA LEU A 42 3.66 13.41 -14.55
C LEU A 42 2.62 13.34 -13.43
N LEU A 43 1.79 12.30 -13.44
CA LEU A 43 0.77 12.07 -12.42
C LEU A 43 1.43 11.87 -11.05
N ALA A 44 2.49 11.06 -10.95
CA ALA A 44 3.24 10.89 -9.72
C ALA A 44 3.81 12.22 -9.18
N ALA A 45 4.38 13.05 -10.06
CA ALA A 45 4.93 14.35 -9.68
C ALA A 45 3.87 15.34 -9.17
N VAL A 46 2.72 15.43 -9.85
CA VAL A 46 1.61 16.32 -9.45
C VAL A 46 1.02 15.90 -8.11
N PHE A 47 0.82 14.60 -7.90
CA PHE A 47 0.20 14.09 -6.68
C PHE A 47 1.17 13.93 -5.50
N ALA A 48 2.49 13.92 -5.73
CA ALA A 48 3.49 13.82 -4.66
C ALA A 48 3.35 14.97 -3.63
N LEU A 49 3.16 16.21 -4.09
CA LEU A 49 3.04 17.38 -3.20
C LEU A 49 1.79 17.35 -2.30
N PRO A 50 0.55 17.21 -2.82
CA PRO A 50 -0.64 17.18 -1.98
C PRO A 50 -0.68 15.95 -1.06
N VAL A 51 -0.30 14.77 -1.58
CA VAL A 51 -0.22 13.56 -0.76
C VAL A 51 0.81 13.74 0.35
N GLY A 52 1.96 14.36 0.05
CA GLY A 52 2.98 14.61 1.04
C GLY A 52 2.57 15.59 2.13
N LEU A 53 1.77 16.61 1.80
CA LEU A 53 1.20 17.52 2.80
C LEU A 53 0.21 16.80 3.72
N ILE A 54 -0.66 15.95 3.16
CA ILE A 54 -1.59 15.14 3.96
C ILE A 54 -0.82 14.19 4.87
N GLN A 55 0.17 13.49 4.34
CA GLN A 55 1.00 12.55 5.12
C GLN A 55 1.78 13.26 6.21
N ALA A 56 2.30 14.47 5.96
CA ALA A 56 3.01 15.25 6.97
C ALA A 56 2.11 15.67 8.15
N ILE A 57 0.83 15.92 7.91
CA ILE A 57 -0.13 16.35 8.95
C ILE A 57 -0.78 15.16 9.66
N THR A 58 -1.18 14.14 8.91
CA THR A 58 -2.03 13.04 9.40
C THR A 58 -1.29 11.74 9.64
N ASN A 59 -0.03 11.64 9.18
CA ASN A 59 0.74 10.40 9.12
C ASN A 59 0.04 9.27 8.32
N GLN A 60 -0.93 9.62 7.47
CA GLN A 60 -1.63 8.71 6.57
C GLN A 60 -1.23 9.01 5.14
N GLN A 61 -1.01 7.97 4.35
CA GLN A 61 -0.67 8.09 2.93
C GLN A 61 -1.87 7.65 2.07
N PRO A 62 -2.63 8.59 1.51
CA PRO A 62 -3.71 8.28 0.58
C PRO A 62 -3.23 7.42 -0.59
N GLY A 63 -3.92 6.32 -0.85
CA GLY A 63 -3.63 5.43 -1.97
C GLY A 63 -4.02 6.04 -3.31
N LEU A 64 -3.06 6.27 -4.21
CA LEU A 64 -3.32 6.74 -5.58
C LEU A 64 -3.67 5.61 -6.56
N ASN A 65 -3.60 4.35 -6.10
CA ASN A 65 -3.82 3.13 -6.88
C ASN A 65 -5.05 3.22 -7.78
N ILE A 66 -6.20 3.54 -7.18
CA ILE A 66 -7.49 3.54 -7.88
C ILE A 66 -7.50 4.63 -8.94
N ILE A 67 -7.01 5.84 -8.64
CA ILE A 67 -6.97 6.95 -9.62
C ILE A 67 -6.07 6.59 -10.80
N THR A 68 -4.89 6.03 -10.55
CA THR A 68 -3.98 5.61 -11.63
C THR A 68 -4.59 4.53 -12.52
N GLU A 69 -5.26 3.54 -11.91
CA GLU A 69 -5.92 2.45 -12.64
C GLU A 69 -7.17 2.95 -13.41
N TYR A 70 -7.90 3.92 -12.86
CA TYR A 70 -9.07 4.54 -13.48
C TYR A 70 -8.67 5.32 -14.74
N VAL A 71 -7.66 6.20 -14.63
CA VAL A 71 -7.20 7.06 -15.73
C VAL A 71 -6.72 6.22 -16.92
N ILE A 72 -5.80 5.27 -16.68
CA ILE A 72 -5.27 4.46 -17.79
C ILE A 72 -6.29 3.45 -18.31
N GLY A 73 -7.19 2.95 -17.45
CA GLY A 73 -8.26 2.05 -17.85
C GLY A 73 -9.26 2.69 -18.83
N TYR A 74 -9.47 4.01 -18.76
CA TYR A 74 -10.25 4.74 -19.77
C TYR A 74 -9.48 5.00 -21.07
N ILE A 75 -8.17 5.25 -20.99
CA ILE A 75 -7.37 5.60 -22.17
C ILE A 75 -6.98 4.34 -22.97
N LEU A 76 -6.65 3.24 -22.29
CA LEU A 76 -6.22 1.97 -22.87
C LEU A 76 -7.07 0.80 -22.34
N PRO A 77 -8.35 0.73 -22.70
CA PRO A 77 -9.22 -0.36 -22.26
C PRO A 77 -8.77 -1.71 -22.83
N GLY A 78 -8.99 -2.78 -22.08
CA GLY A 78 -8.69 -4.16 -22.50
C GLY A 78 -7.23 -4.58 -22.33
N ARG A 79 -6.37 -3.74 -21.75
CA ARG A 79 -4.92 -4.01 -21.58
C ARG A 79 -4.52 -4.10 -20.10
N PRO A 80 -4.64 -5.28 -19.46
CA PRO A 80 -4.35 -5.44 -18.02
C PRO A 80 -2.88 -5.21 -17.67
N VAL A 81 -1.97 -5.71 -18.50
CA VAL A 81 -0.53 -5.56 -18.26
C VAL A 81 -0.12 -4.09 -18.30
N ALA A 82 -0.62 -3.34 -19.28
CA ALA A 82 -0.38 -1.91 -19.38
C ALA A 82 -0.91 -1.15 -18.15
N ASN A 83 -2.09 -1.54 -17.66
CA ASN A 83 -2.68 -0.93 -16.46
C ASN A 83 -1.81 -1.16 -15.21
N VAL A 84 -1.38 -2.40 -14.96
CA VAL A 84 -0.53 -2.73 -13.80
C VAL A 84 0.83 -2.00 -13.89
N THR A 85 1.42 -1.94 -15.07
CA THR A 85 2.67 -1.19 -15.28
C THR A 85 2.47 0.30 -15.01
N PHE A 86 1.39 0.91 -15.51
CA PHE A 86 1.07 2.32 -15.26
C PHE A 86 0.85 2.60 -13.78
N LYS A 87 0.08 1.76 -13.07
CA LYS A 87 -0.11 1.83 -11.61
C LYS A 87 1.23 1.75 -10.87
N THR A 88 2.08 0.80 -11.25
CA THR A 88 3.39 0.61 -10.61
C THR A 88 4.24 1.86 -10.79
N LEU A 89 4.32 2.40 -12.00
CA LEU A 89 5.09 3.62 -12.29
C LEU A 89 4.50 4.88 -11.64
N GLY A 90 3.18 5.01 -11.56
CA GLY A 90 2.51 6.19 -11.02
C GLY A 90 2.40 6.18 -9.48
N TYR A 91 1.88 5.10 -8.91
CA TYR A 91 1.63 5.00 -7.47
C TYR A 91 2.87 4.60 -6.68
N ILE A 92 3.58 3.54 -7.07
CA ILE A 92 4.71 3.04 -6.26
C ILE A 92 5.85 4.03 -6.29
N SER A 93 6.13 4.68 -7.42
CA SER A 93 7.15 5.73 -7.49
C SER A 93 6.82 6.91 -6.57
N MET A 94 5.55 7.34 -6.51
CA MET A 94 5.11 8.39 -5.58
C MET A 94 5.27 7.93 -4.12
N ALA A 95 4.88 6.68 -3.82
CA ALA A 95 5.05 6.13 -2.48
C ALA A 95 6.52 6.08 -2.04
N GLN A 96 7.42 5.67 -2.93
CA GLN A 96 8.86 5.68 -2.68
C GLN A 96 9.40 7.10 -2.53
N ALA A 97 8.91 8.09 -3.30
CA ALA A 97 9.30 9.49 -3.13
C ALA A 97 8.94 10.04 -1.74
N MET A 98 7.79 9.63 -1.19
CA MET A 98 7.37 10.00 0.17
C MET A 98 8.28 9.39 1.23
N THR A 99 8.58 8.09 1.14
CA THR A 99 9.52 7.41 2.05
C THR A 99 10.91 8.02 1.96
N PHE A 100 11.39 8.29 0.74
CA PHE A 100 12.66 8.96 0.49
C PHE A 100 12.75 10.34 1.17
N THR A 101 11.66 11.11 1.11
CA THR A 101 11.57 12.42 1.78
C THR A 101 11.57 12.29 3.30
N SER A 102 10.88 11.28 3.84
CA SER A 102 10.88 10.97 5.28
C SER A 102 12.28 10.64 5.79
N ASP A 103 13.03 9.84 5.03
CA ASP A 103 14.40 9.46 5.34
C ASP A 103 15.35 10.68 5.31
N LEU A 104 15.22 11.57 4.32
CA LEU A 104 16.02 12.80 4.27
C LEU A 104 15.77 13.68 5.50
N LYS A 105 14.53 13.76 5.96
CA LYS A 105 14.15 14.48 7.18
C LYS A 105 14.77 13.83 8.42
N LEU A 106 14.76 12.50 8.51
CA LEU A 106 15.43 11.77 9.58
C LEU A 106 16.96 12.02 9.56
N GLY A 107 17.58 11.98 8.38
CA GLY A 107 19.00 12.26 8.19
C GLY A 107 19.37 13.67 8.65
N HIS A 108 18.51 14.65 8.38
CA HIS A 108 18.66 16.02 8.87
C HIS A 108 18.64 16.09 10.41
N TYR A 109 17.70 15.38 11.05
CA TYR A 109 17.62 15.34 12.53
C TYR A 109 18.81 14.63 13.18
N MET A 110 19.32 13.57 12.55
CA MET A 110 20.48 12.82 13.04
C MET A 110 21.83 13.45 12.64
N LYS A 111 21.83 14.59 11.95
CA LYS A 111 23.02 15.31 11.47
C LYS A 111 23.92 14.44 10.56
N VAL A 112 23.31 13.54 9.78
CA VAL A 112 24.02 12.69 8.82
C VAL A 112 24.37 13.53 7.57
N PRO A 113 25.59 13.40 7.00
CA PRO A 113 25.96 14.13 5.79
C PRO A 113 25.04 13.75 4.61
N PRO A 114 24.45 14.73 3.88
CA PRO A 114 23.46 14.48 2.81
C PRO A 114 23.94 13.54 1.71
N ARG A 115 25.23 13.65 1.32
CA ARG A 115 25.83 12.78 0.30
C ARG A 115 25.91 11.32 0.73
N ALA A 116 26.20 11.05 2.01
CA ALA A 116 26.22 9.69 2.51
C ALA A 116 24.80 9.11 2.56
N MET A 117 23.81 9.94 2.93
CA MET A 117 22.40 9.54 2.93
C MET A 117 21.94 9.12 1.54
N PHE A 118 22.25 9.93 0.52
CA PHE A 118 21.93 9.62 -0.87
C PHE A 118 22.51 8.29 -1.34
N TRP A 119 23.80 8.03 -1.08
CA TRP A 119 24.43 6.77 -1.47
C TRP A 119 23.89 5.58 -0.68
N ALA A 120 23.61 5.74 0.62
CA ALA A 120 23.01 4.69 1.44
C ALA A 120 21.63 4.28 0.91
N GLN A 121 20.81 5.25 0.52
CA GLN A 121 19.50 4.99 -0.07
C GLN A 121 19.62 4.33 -1.44
N LEU A 122 20.47 4.86 -2.32
CA LEU A 122 20.65 4.32 -3.67
C LEU A 122 21.15 2.86 -3.65
N VAL A 123 22.19 2.59 -2.87
CA VAL A 123 22.74 1.24 -2.72
C VAL A 123 21.73 0.33 -2.01
N GLY A 124 21.04 0.83 -0.99
CA GLY A 124 20.00 0.09 -0.28
C GLY A 124 18.85 -0.32 -1.20
N THR A 125 18.33 0.60 -2.02
CA THR A 125 17.27 0.30 -2.99
C THR A 125 17.73 -0.70 -4.05
N PHE A 126 18.97 -0.58 -4.53
CA PHE A 126 19.52 -1.53 -5.50
C PHE A 126 19.64 -2.95 -4.92
N ILE A 127 20.21 -3.08 -3.72
CA ILE A 127 20.32 -4.37 -3.02
C ILE A 127 18.94 -4.94 -2.72
N ALA A 128 18.02 -4.12 -2.18
CA ALA A 128 16.67 -4.56 -1.87
C ALA A 128 15.92 -5.04 -3.13
N GLY A 129 16.04 -4.33 -4.25
CA GLY A 129 15.46 -4.74 -5.53
C GLY A 129 16.00 -6.08 -6.01
N LEU A 130 17.33 -6.27 -5.95
CA LEU A 130 17.99 -7.50 -6.36
C LEU A 130 17.63 -8.68 -5.46
N VAL A 131 17.68 -8.51 -4.13
CA VAL A 131 17.33 -9.56 -3.17
C VAL A 131 15.85 -9.95 -3.32
N ASN A 132 14.94 -8.98 -3.41
CA ASN A 132 13.51 -9.27 -3.61
C ASN A 132 13.26 -10.05 -4.90
N LEU A 133 13.94 -9.70 -6.00
CA LEU A 133 13.82 -10.40 -7.28
C LEU A 133 14.38 -11.82 -7.21
N LEU A 134 15.55 -12.01 -6.58
CA LEU A 134 16.16 -13.33 -6.41
C LEU A 134 15.30 -14.24 -5.53
N THR A 135 14.82 -13.73 -4.39
CA THR A 135 13.95 -14.48 -3.49
C THR A 135 12.63 -14.84 -4.16
N ALA A 136 12.01 -13.93 -4.92
CA ALA A 136 10.79 -14.22 -5.67
C ALA A 136 11.02 -15.33 -6.71
N ASN A 137 12.09 -15.23 -7.50
CA ASN A 137 12.43 -16.25 -8.50
C ASN A 137 12.79 -17.60 -7.88
N TRP A 138 13.50 -17.60 -6.75
CA TRP A 138 13.85 -18.81 -6.03
C TRP A 138 12.59 -19.49 -5.47
N LEU A 139 11.70 -18.73 -4.85
CA LEU A 139 10.45 -19.26 -4.28
C LEU A 139 9.55 -19.89 -5.35
N LEU A 140 9.40 -19.22 -6.50
CA LEU A 140 8.61 -19.73 -7.63
C LEU A 140 9.19 -21.00 -8.27
N LYS A 141 10.51 -21.21 -8.19
CA LYS A 141 11.17 -22.42 -8.70
C LYS A 141 11.23 -23.56 -7.69
N SER A 142 11.32 -23.24 -6.40
CA SER A 142 11.53 -24.23 -5.34
C SER A 142 10.24 -24.88 -4.87
N GLN A 143 9.10 -24.20 -4.96
CA GLN A 143 7.82 -24.69 -4.45
C GLN A 143 6.83 -24.90 -5.61
N GLU A 144 6.31 -26.11 -5.75
CA GLU A 144 5.27 -26.41 -6.74
C GLU A 144 3.90 -25.87 -6.25
N GLY A 145 3.16 -25.19 -7.14
CA GLY A 145 1.81 -24.70 -6.86
C GLY A 145 1.72 -23.38 -6.06
N VAL A 146 2.75 -22.53 -6.08
CA VAL A 146 2.72 -21.22 -5.40
C VAL A 146 1.50 -20.39 -5.87
N CYS A 147 0.79 -19.77 -4.92
CA CYS A 147 -0.44 -19.00 -5.13
C CYS A 147 -1.70 -19.78 -5.58
N THR A 148 -1.67 -21.12 -5.69
CA THR A 148 -2.89 -21.94 -5.91
C THR A 148 -3.67 -22.18 -4.61
N SER A 149 -4.97 -22.48 -4.71
CA SER A 149 -5.84 -22.79 -3.55
C SER A 149 -5.44 -24.08 -2.82
N ALA A 150 -4.71 -24.97 -3.48
CA ALA A 150 -4.24 -26.24 -2.92
C ALA A 150 -3.10 -26.06 -1.91
N ASN A 151 -2.26 -25.02 -2.07
CA ASN A 151 -1.19 -24.74 -1.13
C ASN A 151 -1.68 -23.87 0.03
N LYS A 152 -1.65 -24.43 1.24
CA LYS A 152 -2.05 -23.74 2.48
C LYS A 152 -1.08 -22.63 2.87
N ASP A 153 0.22 -22.83 2.65
CA ASP A 153 1.27 -21.93 3.15
C ASP A 153 1.53 -20.71 2.25
N PHE A 154 1.39 -20.85 0.93
CA PHE A 154 1.71 -19.79 -0.05
C PHE A 154 0.48 -19.32 -0.83
N ARG A 155 -0.50 -18.73 -0.14
CA ARG A 155 -1.77 -18.26 -0.74
C ARG A 155 -1.68 -16.93 -1.53
N CYS A 156 -0.58 -16.18 -1.38
CA CYS A 156 -0.29 -14.91 -2.08
C CYS A 156 -1.45 -13.90 -2.13
N PRO A 157 -2.05 -13.51 -1.01
CA PRO A 157 -3.26 -12.68 -1.00
C PRO A 157 -3.04 -11.31 -1.69
N SER A 158 -1.91 -10.64 -1.42
CA SER A 158 -1.59 -9.36 -2.06
C SER A 158 -1.43 -9.48 -3.58
N ALA A 159 -0.83 -10.57 -4.07
CA ALA A 159 -0.67 -10.81 -5.51
C ALA A 159 -2.02 -11.11 -6.18
N LYS A 160 -2.91 -11.86 -5.50
CA LYS A 160 -4.28 -12.10 -5.98
C LYS A 160 -5.11 -10.83 -6.06
N THR A 161 -4.99 -9.93 -5.08
CA THR A 161 -5.64 -8.61 -5.12
C THR A 161 -5.09 -7.77 -6.27
N PHE A 162 -3.77 -7.75 -6.46
CA PHE A 162 -3.13 -7.06 -7.59
C PHE A 162 -3.61 -7.60 -8.95
N PHE A 163 -3.70 -8.92 -9.09
CA PHE A 163 -4.21 -9.57 -10.30
C PHE A 163 -5.70 -9.24 -10.52
N SER A 164 -6.53 -9.38 -9.49
CA SER A 164 -7.97 -9.09 -9.59
C SER A 164 -8.23 -7.62 -9.95
N ALA A 165 -7.46 -6.69 -9.37
CA ALA A 165 -7.50 -5.27 -9.72
C ALA A 165 -7.15 -5.05 -11.20
N SER A 166 -6.13 -5.75 -11.74
CA SER A 166 -5.77 -5.65 -13.16
C SER A 166 -6.88 -6.11 -14.10
N VAL A 167 -7.68 -7.11 -13.68
CA VAL A 167 -8.83 -7.59 -14.44
C VAL A 167 -9.97 -6.57 -14.41
N ILE A 168 -10.33 -6.08 -13.22
CA ILE A 168 -11.43 -5.11 -13.04
C ILE A 168 -11.13 -3.81 -13.77
N TRP A 169 -9.97 -3.22 -13.51
CA TRP A 169 -9.65 -1.88 -14.01
C TRP A 169 -9.00 -1.90 -15.40
N GLY A 170 -8.33 -3.00 -15.78
CA GLY A 170 -7.61 -3.11 -17.05
C GLY A 170 -8.38 -3.84 -18.14
N VAL A 171 -8.86 -5.06 -17.88
CA VAL A 171 -9.56 -5.88 -18.89
C VAL A 171 -10.98 -5.38 -19.11
N VAL A 172 -11.79 -5.35 -18.05
CA VAL A 172 -13.19 -4.91 -18.12
C VAL A 172 -13.26 -3.41 -18.41
N SER A 173 -12.25 -2.65 -17.96
CA SER A 173 -12.16 -1.19 -18.01
C SER A 173 -13.24 -0.49 -17.16
N PRO A 174 -12.97 0.72 -16.65
CA PRO A 174 -13.94 1.40 -15.80
C PRO A 174 -15.22 1.77 -16.55
N ASN A 175 -15.18 1.91 -17.89
CA ASN A 175 -16.33 2.24 -18.71
C ASN A 175 -17.41 1.15 -18.68
N LEU A 176 -17.03 -0.13 -18.75
CA LEU A 176 -17.99 -1.23 -18.70
C LEU A 176 -18.39 -1.56 -17.27
N MET A 177 -17.46 -1.47 -16.31
CA MET A 177 -17.75 -1.82 -14.91
C MET A 177 -18.54 -0.72 -14.19
N PHE A 178 -18.26 0.57 -14.43
CA PHE A 178 -18.86 1.69 -13.70
C PHE A 178 -19.62 2.68 -14.60
N GLY A 179 -19.79 2.38 -15.88
CA GLY A 179 -20.55 3.23 -16.82
C GLY A 179 -22.03 3.40 -16.43
N ALA A 180 -22.73 4.30 -17.11
CA ALA A 180 -24.11 4.69 -16.78
C ALA A 180 -25.13 3.52 -16.81
N SER A 181 -24.85 2.49 -17.63
CA SER A 181 -25.69 1.30 -17.76
C SER A 181 -25.24 0.10 -16.91
N SER A 182 -24.19 0.26 -16.10
CA SER A 182 -23.63 -0.85 -15.31
C SER A 182 -24.23 -0.94 -13.92
N MET A 183 -24.30 -2.17 -13.40
CA MET A 183 -24.74 -2.48 -12.03
C MET A 183 -23.91 -1.75 -10.96
N TYR A 184 -22.64 -1.45 -11.22
CA TYR A 184 -21.76 -0.77 -10.25
C TYR A 184 -21.65 0.75 -10.46
N ASN A 185 -22.51 1.36 -11.28
CA ASN A 185 -22.49 2.82 -11.49
C ASN A 185 -22.57 3.61 -10.17
N ALA A 186 -23.35 3.09 -9.21
CA ALA A 186 -23.53 3.66 -7.88
C ALA A 186 -22.19 3.93 -7.15
N ILE A 187 -21.15 3.14 -7.45
CA ILE A 187 -19.85 3.25 -6.79
C ILE A 187 -19.13 4.56 -7.14
N ASN A 188 -19.33 5.10 -8.34
CA ASN A 188 -18.72 6.38 -8.73
C ASN A 188 -19.21 7.55 -7.87
N TYR A 189 -20.42 7.48 -7.30
CA TYR A 189 -20.92 8.52 -6.39
C TYR A 189 -20.12 8.59 -5.09
N PHE A 190 -19.37 7.56 -4.70
CA PHE A 190 -18.50 7.64 -3.53
C PHE A 190 -17.35 8.63 -3.73
N PHE A 191 -16.92 8.92 -4.96
CA PHE A 191 -15.97 10.01 -5.21
C PHE A 191 -16.58 11.38 -4.87
N LEU A 192 -17.85 11.58 -5.23
CA LEU A 192 -18.59 12.81 -4.89
C LEU A 192 -18.85 12.90 -3.39
N ILE A 193 -19.24 11.79 -2.76
CA ILE A 193 -19.40 11.74 -1.30
C ILE A 193 -18.07 12.06 -0.63
N GLY A 194 -16.95 11.49 -1.08
CA GLY A 194 -15.62 11.78 -0.55
C GLY A 194 -15.21 13.25 -0.70
N PHE A 195 -15.63 13.92 -1.78
CA PHE A 195 -15.40 15.36 -1.99
C PHE A 195 -16.30 16.24 -1.12
N VAL A 196 -17.58 15.87 -0.98
CA VAL A 196 -18.56 16.67 -0.25
C VAL A 196 -18.45 16.47 1.26
N LEU A 197 -18.15 15.26 1.74
CA LEU A 197 -18.17 14.88 3.16
C LEU A 197 -17.28 15.79 4.04
N PRO A 198 -16.08 16.24 3.64
CA PRO A 198 -15.28 17.16 4.45
C PRO A 198 -15.93 18.55 4.64
N ILE A 199 -16.80 19.00 3.72
CA ILE A 199 -17.34 20.36 3.70
C ILE A 199 -18.32 20.61 4.88
N PRO A 200 -19.35 19.77 5.12
CA PRO A 200 -20.20 19.91 6.30
C PRO A 200 -19.43 19.88 7.61
N PHE A 201 -18.44 18.98 7.75
CA PHE A 201 -17.65 18.87 8.98
C PHE A 201 -16.75 20.09 9.20
N TYR A 202 -16.24 20.71 8.14
CA TYR A 202 -15.53 21.98 8.23
C TYR A 202 -16.42 23.11 8.76
N TYR A 203 -17.63 23.27 8.21
CA TYR A 203 -18.57 24.29 8.69
C TYR A 203 -19.08 23.99 10.10
N LEU A 204 -19.32 22.72 10.43
CA LEU A 204 -19.74 22.32 11.77
C LEU A 204 -18.66 22.63 12.81
N LYS A 205 -17.39 22.37 12.49
CA LYS A 205 -16.24 22.77 13.31
C LYS A 205 -16.17 24.29 13.49
N LYS A 206 -16.45 25.06 12.44
CA LYS A 206 -16.46 26.53 12.51
C LYS A 206 -17.61 27.07 13.37
N ALA A 207 -18.77 26.40 13.35
CA ALA A 207 -19.94 26.78 14.15
C ALA A 207 -19.80 26.41 15.64
N TYR A 208 -19.11 25.31 15.95
CA TYR A 208 -18.88 24.82 17.32
C TYR A 208 -17.38 24.70 17.66
N PRO A 209 -16.65 25.83 17.80
CA PRO A 209 -15.26 25.80 18.24
C PRO A 209 -15.18 25.25 19.68
N ASN A 210 -14.25 24.32 19.95
CA ASN A 210 -14.04 23.59 21.23
C ASN A 210 -14.95 22.38 21.52
N SER A 211 -15.61 21.82 20.50
CA SER A 211 -16.33 20.55 20.64
C SER A 211 -15.45 19.35 20.26
N TRP A 212 -15.88 18.13 20.62
CA TRP A 212 -15.26 16.86 20.22
C TRP A 212 -15.12 16.68 18.70
N MET A 213 -15.86 17.48 17.92
CA MET A 213 -15.78 17.56 16.45
C MET A 213 -14.39 17.97 15.94
N ASP A 214 -13.55 18.60 16.78
CA ASP A 214 -12.15 18.89 16.44
C ASP A 214 -11.29 17.64 16.22
N PHE A 215 -11.69 16.49 16.77
CA PHE A 215 -10.97 15.23 16.64
C PHE A 215 -11.42 14.37 15.45
N ILE A 216 -12.47 14.79 14.72
CA ILE A 216 -13.01 14.04 13.58
C ILE A 216 -12.24 14.40 12.32
N HIS A 217 -11.33 13.51 11.90
CA HIS A 217 -10.63 13.61 10.63
C HIS A 217 -11.27 12.68 9.59
N ILE A 218 -12.17 13.23 8.77
CA ILE A 218 -12.89 12.49 7.73
C ILE A 218 -11.95 11.73 6.77
N PRO A 219 -10.86 12.31 6.25
CA PRO A 219 -9.95 11.57 5.37
C PRO A 219 -9.30 10.36 6.05
N VAL A 220 -8.99 10.47 7.35
CA VAL A 220 -8.41 9.37 8.14
C VAL A 220 -9.44 8.27 8.36
N LEU A 221 -10.69 8.63 8.64
CA LEU A 221 -11.78 7.67 8.79
C LEU A 221 -12.06 6.90 7.50
N LEU A 222 -12.12 7.59 6.35
CA LEU A 222 -12.32 6.93 5.06
C LEU A 222 -11.10 6.11 4.62
N SER A 223 -9.90 6.51 5.02
CA SER A 223 -8.66 5.77 4.77
C SER A 223 -8.54 4.50 5.62
N ALA A 224 -9.31 4.37 6.71
CA ALA A 224 -9.15 3.28 7.67
C ALA A 224 -9.34 1.90 7.03
N THR A 225 -10.18 1.76 6.01
CA THR A 225 -10.43 0.50 5.30
C THR A 225 -9.54 0.31 4.07
N GLY A 226 -8.51 1.14 3.88
CA GLY A 226 -7.68 1.17 2.67
C GLY A 226 -6.88 -0.11 2.38
N MET A 227 -6.68 -0.97 3.40
CA MET A 227 -6.00 -2.26 3.25
C MET A 227 -6.96 -3.42 2.96
N MET A 228 -8.27 -3.17 2.85
CA MET A 228 -9.28 -4.17 2.54
C MET A 228 -9.59 -4.15 1.03
N PRO A 229 -9.30 -5.21 0.26
CA PRO A 229 -8.39 -6.35 0.49
C PRO A 229 -6.90 -5.97 0.29
N PRO A 230 -5.89 -6.72 0.80
CA PRO A 230 -5.92 -8.13 1.23
C PRO A 230 -6.18 -8.37 2.73
N ALA A 231 -6.29 -7.32 3.54
CA ALA A 231 -6.52 -7.46 4.98
C ALA A 231 -7.89 -8.11 5.23
N GLN A 232 -7.87 -9.09 6.12
CA GLN A 232 -9.00 -9.92 6.53
C GLN A 232 -9.80 -9.20 7.63
N ALA A 233 -11.06 -9.60 7.87
CA ALA A 233 -11.93 -8.90 8.81
C ALA A 233 -11.36 -8.94 10.23
N TYR A 234 -10.75 -10.06 10.63
CA TYR A 234 -10.11 -10.16 11.94
C TYR A 234 -8.91 -9.23 12.11
N HIS A 235 -8.22 -8.84 11.02
CA HIS A 235 -7.12 -7.85 11.11
C HIS A 235 -7.64 -6.52 11.64
N TYR A 236 -8.80 -6.08 11.17
CA TYR A 236 -9.42 -4.83 11.62
C TYR A 236 -9.93 -4.92 13.05
N THR A 237 -10.58 -6.02 13.43
CA THR A 237 -11.05 -6.22 14.80
C THR A 237 -9.89 -6.26 15.79
N ASN A 238 -8.80 -6.98 15.47
CA ASN A 238 -7.61 -7.03 16.29
C ASN A 238 -6.89 -5.67 16.34
N TRP A 239 -6.80 -4.97 15.22
CA TRP A 239 -6.24 -3.62 15.17
C TRP A 239 -7.01 -2.63 16.05
N LEU A 240 -8.35 -2.68 16.03
CA LEU A 240 -9.19 -1.87 16.90
C LEU A 240 -9.02 -2.24 18.38
N ALA A 241 -8.96 -3.54 18.70
CA ALA A 241 -8.76 -4.01 20.07
C ALA A 241 -7.42 -3.57 20.66
N VAL A 242 -6.32 -3.76 19.90
CA VAL A 242 -4.98 -3.30 20.30
C VAL A 242 -4.93 -1.77 20.35
N GLY A 243 -5.51 -1.09 19.37
CA GLY A 243 -5.64 0.37 19.34
C GLY A 243 -6.35 0.89 20.59
N PHE A 244 -7.45 0.27 21.00
CA PHE A 244 -8.17 0.63 22.22
C PHE A 244 -7.35 0.35 23.49
N ALA A 245 -6.70 -0.82 23.59
CA ALA A 245 -5.85 -1.16 24.73
C ALA A 245 -4.70 -0.15 24.93
N PHE A 246 -4.00 0.24 23.86
CA PHE A 246 -2.87 1.15 23.96
C PHE A 246 -3.28 2.63 23.99
N GLN A 247 -4.21 3.04 23.13
CA GLN A 247 -4.57 4.46 23.00
C GLN A 247 -5.62 4.93 24.00
N PHE A 248 -6.48 4.04 24.49
CA PHE A 248 -7.46 4.38 25.52
C PHE A 248 -6.97 3.96 26.90
N PHE A 249 -6.70 2.67 27.13
CA PHE A 249 -6.32 2.19 28.47
C PHE A 249 -4.91 2.64 28.89
N ALA A 250 -3.87 2.28 28.14
CA ALA A 250 -2.50 2.60 28.55
C ALA A 250 -2.28 4.12 28.63
N ARG A 251 -2.82 4.89 27.69
CA ARG A 251 -2.75 6.36 27.72
C ARG A 251 -3.49 7.00 28.89
N ARG A 252 -4.65 6.47 29.31
CA ARG A 252 -5.48 7.07 30.37
C ARG A 252 -5.04 6.65 31.77
N TYR A 253 -4.69 5.38 31.97
CA TYR A 253 -4.37 4.83 33.29
C TYR A 253 -2.87 4.82 33.59
N HIS A 254 -2.00 4.78 32.57
CA HIS A 254 -0.54 4.75 32.73
C HIS A 254 0.19 5.69 31.74
N PRO A 255 -0.05 7.02 31.80
CA PRO A 255 0.46 7.98 30.83
C PRO A 255 1.99 8.04 30.76
N GLU A 256 2.69 7.92 31.91
CA GLU A 256 4.16 7.95 31.94
C GLU A 256 4.78 6.76 31.22
N TRP A 257 4.15 5.59 31.33
CA TRP A 257 4.60 4.39 30.65
C TRP A 257 4.33 4.49 29.15
N HIS A 258 3.14 4.95 28.76
CA HIS A 258 2.76 5.13 27.36
C HIS A 258 3.72 6.06 26.61
N LEU A 259 4.03 7.23 27.19
CA LEU A 259 4.95 8.20 26.58
C LEU A 259 6.38 7.66 26.39
N ARG A 260 6.84 6.77 27.26
CA ARG A 260 8.21 6.22 27.21
C ARG A 260 8.33 4.98 26.31
N PHE A 261 7.35 4.08 26.36
CA PHE A 261 7.52 2.73 25.82
C PHE A 261 6.64 2.40 24.61
N THR A 262 5.58 3.17 24.31
CA THR A 262 4.65 2.77 23.24
C THR A 262 5.32 2.67 21.87
N TYR A 263 6.19 3.62 21.50
CA TYR A 263 6.91 3.55 20.22
C TYR A 263 7.93 2.41 20.18
N VAL A 264 8.64 2.18 21.28
CA VAL A 264 9.60 1.07 21.39
C VAL A 264 8.89 -0.28 21.31
N MET A 265 7.73 -0.41 21.95
CA MET A 265 6.92 -1.62 21.91
C MET A 265 6.33 -1.88 20.52
N SER A 266 5.89 -0.83 19.81
CA SER A 266 5.46 -0.94 18.42
C SER A 266 6.59 -1.50 17.55
N ALA A 267 7.79 -0.92 17.64
CA ALA A 267 8.96 -1.41 16.91
C ALA A 267 9.35 -2.86 17.29
N ALA A 268 9.18 -3.23 18.57
CA ALA A 268 9.43 -4.58 19.05
C ALA A 268 8.40 -5.58 18.49
N PHE A 269 7.13 -5.21 18.37
CA PHE A 269 6.11 -6.07 17.75
C PHE A 269 6.37 -6.27 16.25
N ASP A 270 6.70 -5.21 15.51
CA ASP A 270 7.03 -5.31 14.08
C ASP A 270 8.25 -6.22 13.86
N SER A 271 9.30 -6.01 14.66
CA SER A 271 10.52 -6.82 14.60
C SER A 271 10.27 -8.28 15.04
N GLY A 272 9.44 -8.48 16.06
CA GLY A 272 9.09 -9.79 16.58
C GLY A 272 8.29 -10.63 15.58
N VAL A 273 7.36 -10.00 14.86
CA VAL A 273 6.61 -10.65 13.77
C VAL A 273 7.57 -11.05 12.63
N ALA A 274 8.47 -10.16 12.23
CA ALA A 274 9.45 -10.46 11.18
C ALA A 274 10.37 -11.63 11.56
N PHE A 275 10.91 -11.63 12.78
CA PHE A 275 11.78 -12.71 13.28
C PHE A 275 11.02 -14.04 13.41
N THR A 276 9.82 -14.01 13.99
CA THR A 276 8.97 -15.20 14.14
C THR A 276 8.55 -15.76 12.79
N GLY A 277 8.30 -14.90 11.80
CA GLY A 277 8.00 -15.30 10.42
C GLY A 277 9.15 -16.08 9.79
N LEU A 278 10.39 -15.58 9.90
CA LEU A 278 11.58 -16.29 9.42
C LEU A 278 11.79 -17.61 10.15
N LEU A 279 11.65 -17.61 11.48
CA LEU A 279 11.81 -18.81 12.29
C LEU A 279 10.77 -19.88 11.93
N THR A 280 9.51 -19.48 11.78
CA THR A 280 8.42 -20.38 11.32
C THR A 280 8.71 -20.94 9.93
N PHE A 281 9.19 -20.11 9.00
CA PHE A 281 9.56 -20.54 7.66
C PHE A 281 10.66 -21.62 7.66
N PHE A 282 11.73 -21.43 8.44
CA PHE A 282 12.84 -22.39 8.52
C PHE A 282 12.51 -23.67 9.31
N ILE A 283 11.57 -23.62 10.26
CA ILE A 283 11.21 -24.78 11.07
C ILE A 283 10.13 -25.63 10.40
N PHE A 284 9.07 -24.98 9.90
CA PHE A 284 7.86 -25.66 9.42
C PHE A 284 7.86 -25.74 7.89
N THR A 285 7.90 -24.59 7.22
CA THR A 285 7.70 -24.50 5.76
C THR A 285 8.77 -25.22 4.97
N ILE A 286 10.06 -25.01 5.27
CA ILE A 286 11.15 -25.68 4.54
C ILE A 286 11.23 -27.19 4.81
N ARG A 287 10.69 -27.65 5.95
CA ARG A 287 10.69 -29.07 6.35
C ARG A 287 9.41 -29.79 5.94
N GLY A 288 8.48 -29.11 5.26
CA GLY A 288 7.18 -29.65 4.89
C GLY A 288 6.35 -30.12 6.10
N LYS A 289 6.51 -29.46 7.25
CA LYS A 289 5.77 -29.79 8.48
C LYS A 289 4.70 -28.72 8.70
N ASP A 290 3.48 -29.17 8.93
CA ASP A 290 2.38 -28.26 9.28
C ASP A 290 2.62 -27.60 10.63
N MET A 291 2.31 -26.31 10.72
CA MET A 291 2.32 -25.60 12.00
C MET A 291 1.19 -26.10 12.91
N VAL A 292 1.46 -26.14 14.21
CA VAL A 292 0.46 -26.51 15.24
C VAL A 292 -0.78 -25.63 15.08
N GLN A 293 -1.95 -26.27 15.01
CA GLN A 293 -3.23 -25.60 14.85
C GLN A 293 -3.71 -25.07 16.21
N TRP A 294 -3.67 -23.75 16.40
CA TRP A 294 -4.20 -23.04 17.57
C TRP A 294 -5.09 -21.88 17.10
N TRP A 295 -5.65 -21.14 18.04
CA TRP A 295 -6.61 -20.05 17.76
C TRP A 295 -6.07 -18.93 16.84
N GLY A 296 -4.77 -18.83 16.60
CA GLY A 296 -4.17 -17.84 15.68
C GLY A 296 -3.71 -18.43 14.34
N THR A 297 -3.77 -19.75 14.14
CA THR A 297 -3.37 -20.43 12.89
C THR A 297 -4.53 -21.10 12.17
N ARG A 298 -5.67 -21.17 12.84
CA ARG A 298 -6.93 -21.69 12.32
C ARG A 298 -7.57 -20.72 11.35
N GLY A 299 -7.71 -21.14 10.09
CA GLY A 299 -8.42 -20.36 9.05
C GLY A 299 -9.94 -20.53 9.08
N ASP A 300 -10.46 -21.42 9.93
CA ASP A 300 -11.86 -21.80 10.09
C ASP A 300 -12.61 -20.97 11.15
N LEU A 301 -11.94 -20.02 11.83
CA LEU A 301 -12.53 -19.20 12.88
C LEU A 301 -13.69 -18.32 12.39
N CYS A 302 -13.71 -18.01 11.09
CA CYS A 302 -14.80 -17.27 10.47
C CYS A 302 -15.12 -17.86 9.09
N PRO A 303 -16.13 -18.75 8.97
CA PRO A 303 -16.50 -19.39 7.70
C PRO A 303 -16.83 -18.39 6.57
N LEU A 304 -17.42 -17.24 6.94
CA LEU A 304 -17.78 -16.14 6.02
C LEU A 304 -16.55 -15.42 5.45
N GLU A 305 -15.36 -15.61 6.02
CA GLU A 305 -14.13 -14.99 5.56
C GLU A 305 -13.48 -15.77 4.41
N GLN A 306 -13.75 -17.08 4.31
CA GLN A 306 -13.27 -17.91 3.20
C GLN A 306 -14.22 -17.84 2.01
N ASN A 307 -15.53 -17.81 2.25
CA ASN A 307 -16.57 -17.68 1.22
C ASN A 307 -17.58 -16.61 1.66
N PRO A 308 -17.39 -15.34 1.23
CA PRO A 308 -18.31 -14.25 1.59
C PRO A 308 -19.67 -14.36 0.89
N TYR A 309 -19.77 -15.22 -0.13
CA TYR A 309 -21.02 -15.53 -0.80
C TYR A 309 -21.59 -16.81 -0.19
N ILE A 310 -22.73 -16.70 0.48
CA ILE A 310 -23.64 -17.83 0.58
C ILE A 310 -24.02 -18.14 -0.87
N PRO A 311 -23.64 -19.30 -1.46
CA PRO A 311 -24.23 -19.66 -2.74
C PRO A 311 -25.74 -19.61 -2.52
N ALA A 312 -26.46 -18.84 -3.34
CA ALA A 312 -27.90 -18.96 -3.40
C ALA A 312 -28.14 -20.43 -3.72
N ALA A 313 -28.45 -21.21 -2.68
CA ALA A 313 -28.70 -22.62 -2.82
C ALA A 313 -29.91 -22.74 -3.73
N ASP A 314 -29.73 -23.57 -4.75
CA ASP A 314 -30.73 -24.00 -5.71
C ASP A 314 -32.13 -24.10 -5.06
N GLU A 315 -33.06 -23.24 -5.51
CA GLU A 315 -34.49 -23.58 -5.56
C GLU A 315 -34.77 -24.34 -6.86
#